data_AF-A0A367S2I6-F1
#
_entry.id   AF-A0A367S2I6-F1
#
_cell.length_a   1.000
_cell.length_b   1.000
_cell.length_c   1.000
_cell.angle_alpha   90.00
_cell.angle_beta   90.00
_cell.angle_gamma   90.00
#
_symmetry.space_group_name_H-M   'P 1'
#
loop_
_entity.id
_entity.type
_entity.pdbx_description
1 polymer ?
#
loop_
_entity_poly.entity_id
_entity_poly.type
_entity_poly.pdbx_seq_one_letter_code
_entity_poly.pdbx_strand_id
1 'polypeptide(L)'
;MRYIFFSLLLPFCLTSSPTSTLALEYKSEHTQNHNFASKSIDETFYTRASQLVQQQIDLIARIEQALTNPDANRLRSVRGQLIVQTNSVEGFVNRQYTSPVTLCVPRVDLSVSPLPNQLTKSQAQIYCSLYTSSQELLKLSPMLDRLLSRRGELALVRQLPLVTGERQFDPVLSIAPIQHPNLSQVAAPFSTGEPNISTDTLATEQQFTEIFSPSVIVARTAKTAIANYTPPLQPAIAPPVEALTTLANAKQILTATQQAFPPKTKFTDPHETAVTLDRFAYDLDPQESQTYAKFLELPHTGIFRVLHSSAYQRPLNTLQNRLQPSVSERYPFPLLGDAQGEFNPSLALQLVGDRFQLGHQGVDYSFMLDVGDVPLEQLDGKLQTVASPTRQFFLNYQPPKQLDALQVERRRFLTGKDQNWNQSQAILAGATAELNHTYLVRSLQFHIPKTIAIGQPISQPERPYYLDQLQQIQSSDTLLAFRAVRRRSDGSYTVLWRVLNQLPAPQIVDVE
;
A
#
# COMPACT_ATOMS: atom_id res chain seq x y z
N MET A 1 38.55 -43.64 -43.95
CA MET A 1 38.74 -44.53 -42.78
C MET A 1 39.08 -43.64 -41.60
N ARG A 2 38.52 -43.68 -40.40
CA ARG A 2 37.49 -44.49 -39.74
C ARG A 2 36.98 -43.61 -38.57
N TYR A 3 35.69 -43.35 -38.60
CA TYR A 3 34.69 -43.19 -37.53
C TYR A 3 35.01 -43.44 -36.03
N ILE A 4 34.17 -42.76 -35.22
CA ILE A 4 33.59 -43.05 -33.87
C ILE A 4 34.18 -42.22 -32.70
N PHE A 5 33.56 -41.13 -32.22
CA PHE A 5 32.36 -40.97 -31.34
C PHE A 5 32.43 -41.72 -30.00
N PHE A 6 32.49 -41.00 -28.87
CA PHE A 6 31.82 -41.27 -27.56
C PHE A 6 32.32 -40.17 -26.58
N SER A 7 31.58 -39.07 -26.47
CA SER A 7 30.53 -38.81 -25.47
C SER A 7 31.07 -38.15 -24.19
N LEU A 8 30.68 -36.89 -24.02
CA LEU A 8 30.78 -36.10 -22.81
C LEU A 8 30.20 -36.84 -21.58
N LEU A 9 31.00 -36.90 -20.51
CA LEU A 9 30.50 -37.00 -19.13
C LEU A 9 31.04 -35.76 -18.39
N LEU A 10 30.33 -34.64 -18.52
CA LEU A 10 30.44 -33.53 -17.58
C LEU A 10 29.50 -33.84 -16.41
N PRO A 11 29.97 -33.82 -15.15
CA PRO A 11 29.04 -33.78 -14.02
C PRO A 11 28.31 -32.44 -14.08
N PHE A 12 26.99 -32.48 -14.16
CA PHE A 12 26.12 -31.34 -13.89
C PHE A 12 26.37 -30.88 -12.45
N CYS A 13 27.26 -29.90 -12.26
CA CYS A 13 27.26 -29.05 -11.09
C CYS A 13 26.02 -28.16 -11.18
N LEU A 14 24.89 -28.67 -10.70
CA LEU A 14 23.76 -27.84 -10.29
C LEU A 14 24.24 -27.00 -9.10
N THR A 15 24.70 -25.78 -9.38
CA THR A 15 24.81 -24.74 -8.36
C THR A 15 23.40 -24.35 -7.95
N SER A 16 22.84 -25.08 -6.98
CA SER A 16 21.69 -24.60 -6.22
C SER A 16 22.17 -23.41 -5.40
N SER A 17 21.89 -22.20 -5.88
CA SER A 17 21.92 -20.99 -5.08
C SER A 17 21.00 -21.18 -3.88
N PRO A 18 21.49 -21.10 -2.63
CA PRO A 18 20.60 -21.11 -1.47
C PRO A 18 19.83 -19.79 -1.48
N THR A 19 18.56 -19.84 -1.83
CA THR A 19 17.61 -18.80 -1.50
C THR A 19 17.53 -18.73 0.02
N SER A 20 18.14 -17.70 0.59
CA SER A 20 18.01 -17.33 2.00
C SER A 20 16.57 -16.89 2.27
N THR A 21 15.66 -17.84 2.38
CA THR A 21 14.39 -17.63 3.07
C THR A 21 14.71 -17.58 4.55
N LEU A 22 14.69 -16.39 5.13
CA LEU A 22 14.58 -16.19 6.58
C LEU A 22 13.19 -16.66 7.03
N ALA A 23 12.99 -17.97 7.02
CA ALA A 23 12.05 -18.62 7.90
C ALA A 23 12.72 -18.61 9.27
N LEU A 24 12.34 -17.65 10.11
CA LEU A 24 12.67 -17.70 11.53
C LEU A 24 11.87 -18.86 12.11
N GLU A 25 12.45 -20.05 11.99
CA GLU A 25 12.04 -21.25 12.68
C GLU A 25 12.12 -20.92 14.17
N TYR A 26 10.97 -20.70 14.80
CA TYR A 26 10.85 -20.58 16.24
C TYR A 26 11.20 -21.95 16.83
N LYS A 27 12.51 -22.19 17.01
CA LYS A 27 13.00 -23.21 17.93
C LYS A 27 12.55 -22.77 19.31
N SER A 28 11.54 -23.45 19.82
CA SER A 28 11.25 -23.51 21.25
C SER A 28 12.52 -23.94 21.97
N GLU A 29 13.23 -22.98 22.57
CA GLU A 29 14.27 -23.25 23.56
C GLU A 29 13.59 -23.76 24.84
N HIS A 30 13.13 -25.01 24.79
CA HIS A 30 12.93 -25.83 25.96
C HIS A 30 14.13 -26.75 26.10
N THR A 31 15.19 -26.22 26.71
CA THR A 31 16.04 -26.87 27.73
C THR A 31 17.28 -26.00 28.00
N GLN A 32 17.11 -24.95 28.79
CA GLN A 32 18.24 -24.38 29.53
C GLN A 32 18.02 -24.68 31.02
N ASN A 33 18.69 -25.74 31.48
CA ASN A 33 19.02 -25.93 32.88
C ASN A 33 19.95 -24.78 33.30
N HIS A 34 19.38 -23.67 33.75
CA HIS A 34 20.11 -22.63 34.42
C HIS A 34 19.91 -22.74 35.93
N ASN A 35 21.05 -22.86 36.62
CA ASN A 35 21.19 -22.90 38.06
C ASN A 35 20.28 -21.88 38.75
N PHE A 36 19.44 -22.38 39.66
CA PHE A 36 18.61 -21.61 40.58
C PHE A 36 19.49 -20.83 41.57
N ALA A 37 20.06 -19.71 41.12
CA ALA A 37 20.32 -18.59 42.00
C ALA A 37 19.00 -17.81 42.10
N SER A 38 18.47 -17.67 43.31
CA SER A 38 17.15 -17.10 43.62
C SER A 38 17.00 -15.69 43.03
N LYS A 39 16.41 -15.57 41.83
CA LYS A 39 15.81 -14.32 41.37
C LYS A 39 14.75 -13.91 42.37
N SER A 40 14.75 -12.64 42.78
CA SER A 40 13.71 -12.12 43.66
C SER A 40 12.34 -12.31 43.01
N ILE A 41 11.34 -12.66 43.82
CA ILE A 41 9.96 -12.89 43.38
C ILE A 41 9.43 -11.66 42.59
N ASP A 42 9.85 -10.46 42.98
CA ASP A 42 9.51 -9.19 42.33
C ASP A 42 10.02 -9.08 40.89
N GLU A 43 11.27 -9.48 40.60
CA GLU A 43 11.79 -9.42 39.23
C GLU A 43 11.04 -10.37 38.29
N THR A 44 10.61 -11.53 38.81
CA THR A 44 9.83 -12.51 38.04
C THR A 44 8.41 -12.01 37.74
N PHE A 45 7.79 -11.30 38.69
CA PHE A 45 6.48 -10.68 38.49
C PHE A 45 6.52 -9.63 37.38
N TYR A 46 7.39 -8.62 37.50
CA TYR A 46 7.43 -7.51 36.55
C TYR A 46 7.80 -7.97 35.14
N THR A 47 8.72 -8.92 35.01
CA THR A 47 9.10 -9.49 33.71
C THR A 47 7.93 -10.22 33.04
N ARG A 48 7.18 -11.03 33.80
CA ARG A 48 6.03 -11.76 33.25
C ARG A 48 4.86 -10.83 32.95
N ALA A 49 4.58 -9.88 33.85
CA ALA A 49 3.52 -8.91 33.68
C ALA A 49 3.79 -7.98 32.49
N SER A 50 5.02 -7.51 32.28
CA SER A 50 5.36 -6.65 31.14
C SER A 50 5.22 -7.39 29.82
N GLN A 51 5.59 -8.68 29.76
CA GLN A 51 5.34 -9.53 28.58
C GLN A 51 3.85 -9.65 28.26
N LEU A 52 3.00 -9.89 29.27
CA LEU A 52 1.55 -10.01 29.08
C LEU A 52 0.91 -8.69 28.65
N VAL A 53 1.35 -7.56 29.23
CA VAL A 53 0.90 -6.22 28.80
C VAL A 53 1.29 -5.96 27.35
N GLN A 54 2.55 -6.23 26.95
CA GLN A 54 2.98 -6.06 25.56
C GLN A 54 2.17 -6.96 24.62
N GLN A 55 1.91 -8.22 24.99
CA GLN A 55 1.08 -9.13 24.19
C GLN A 55 -0.36 -8.62 24.03
N GLN A 56 -0.95 -7.99 25.05
CA GLN A 56 -2.27 -7.36 24.93
C GLN A 56 -2.25 -6.13 24.02
N ILE A 57 -1.23 -5.29 24.11
CA ILE A 57 -1.03 -4.13 23.22
C ILE A 57 -0.92 -4.61 21.76
N ASP A 58 -0.09 -5.62 21.50
CA ASP A 58 0.09 -6.21 20.18
C ASP A 58 -1.20 -6.85 19.65
N LEU A 59 -1.93 -7.57 20.52
CA LEU A 59 -3.20 -8.19 20.16
C LEU A 59 -4.26 -7.15 19.79
N ILE A 60 -4.37 -6.06 20.56
CA ILE A 60 -5.29 -4.96 20.26
C ILE A 60 -5.02 -4.40 18.87
N ALA A 61 -3.75 -4.08 18.55
CA ALA A 61 -3.38 -3.55 17.24
C ALA A 61 -3.71 -4.53 16.11
N ARG A 62 -3.49 -5.84 16.32
CA ARG A 62 -3.85 -6.88 15.35
C ARG A 62 -5.36 -7.00 15.16
N ILE A 63 -6.15 -6.88 16.23
CA ILE A 63 -7.62 -6.89 16.13
C ILE A 63 -8.09 -5.68 15.31
N GLU A 64 -7.58 -4.48 15.58
CA GLU A 64 -7.93 -3.27 14.82
C GLU A 64 -7.63 -3.42 13.32
N GLN A 65 -6.47 -3.97 12.99
CA GLN A 65 -6.12 -4.28 11.60
C GLN A 65 -7.06 -5.33 11.00
N ALA A 66 -7.41 -6.38 11.74
CA ALA A 66 -8.28 -7.44 11.27
C ALA A 66 -9.75 -6.98 11.07
N LEU A 67 -10.23 -6.01 11.86
CA LEU A 67 -11.58 -5.46 11.72
C LEU A 67 -11.78 -4.75 10.38
N THR A 68 -10.73 -4.14 9.83
CA THR A 68 -10.77 -3.40 8.57
C THR A 68 -10.30 -4.23 7.36
N ASN A 69 -9.64 -5.36 7.58
CA ASN A 69 -9.12 -6.22 6.53
C ASN A 69 -10.20 -7.22 6.02
N PRO A 70 -10.31 -7.45 4.71
CA PRO A 70 -11.26 -8.41 4.15
C PRO A 70 -10.87 -9.88 4.33
N ASP A 71 -9.63 -10.18 4.71
CA ASP A 71 -9.11 -11.54 4.85
C ASP A 71 -9.69 -12.25 6.09
N ALA A 72 -10.48 -13.30 5.85
CA ALA A 72 -11.06 -14.14 6.89
C ALA A 72 -10.00 -14.85 7.75
N ASN A 73 -8.81 -15.17 7.20
CA ASN A 73 -7.75 -15.85 7.96
C ASN A 73 -7.16 -14.94 9.03
N ARG A 74 -7.07 -13.63 8.77
CA ARG A 74 -6.64 -12.65 9.78
C ARG A 74 -7.63 -12.58 10.94
N LEU A 75 -8.93 -12.55 10.66
CA LEU A 75 -9.97 -12.59 11.68
C LEU A 75 -9.95 -13.90 12.49
N ARG A 76 -9.75 -15.04 11.83
CA ARG A 76 -9.58 -16.33 12.49
C ARG A 76 -8.35 -16.35 13.41
N SER A 77 -7.24 -15.76 12.94
CA SER A 77 -5.98 -15.69 13.69
C SER A 77 -6.12 -14.85 14.96
N VAL A 78 -6.70 -13.65 14.87
CA VAL A 78 -6.87 -12.78 16.06
C VAL A 78 -7.84 -13.38 17.07
N ARG A 79 -8.89 -14.09 16.62
CA ARG A 79 -9.79 -14.84 17.49
C ARG A 79 -9.03 -15.91 18.29
N GLY A 80 -8.18 -16.69 17.64
CA GLY A 80 -7.35 -17.69 18.31
C GLY A 80 -6.36 -17.05 19.30
N GLN A 81 -5.74 -15.94 18.91
CA GLN A 81 -4.81 -15.20 19.79
C GLN A 81 -5.52 -14.63 21.02
N LEU A 82 -6.76 -14.15 20.89
CA LEU A 82 -7.57 -13.67 22.01
C LEU A 82 -7.80 -14.77 23.06
N ILE A 83 -8.14 -15.99 22.62
CA ILE A 83 -8.33 -17.14 23.52
C ILE A 83 -7.02 -17.49 24.24
N VAL A 84 -5.91 -17.61 23.49
CA VAL A 84 -4.60 -17.97 24.05
C VAL A 84 -4.10 -16.91 25.03
N GLN A 85 -4.27 -15.63 24.70
CA GLN A 85 -3.88 -14.51 25.55
C GLN A 85 -4.74 -14.46 26.82
N THR A 86 -6.05 -14.67 26.71
CA THR A 86 -6.95 -14.75 27.88
C THR A 86 -6.49 -15.84 28.83
N ASN A 87 -6.29 -17.06 28.34
CA ASN A 87 -5.83 -18.19 29.16
C ASN A 87 -4.46 -17.91 29.81
N SER A 88 -3.58 -17.21 29.09
CA SER A 88 -2.25 -16.82 29.61
C SER A 88 -2.35 -15.79 30.73
N VAL A 89 -3.26 -14.82 30.62
CA VAL A 89 -3.52 -13.84 31.68
C VAL A 89 -4.22 -14.48 32.86
N GLU A 90 -5.27 -15.29 32.65
CA GLU A 90 -5.94 -16.02 33.74
C GLU A 90 -4.97 -16.93 34.49
N GLY A 91 -4.12 -17.66 33.78
CA GLY A 91 -3.08 -18.50 34.40
C GLY A 91 -2.07 -17.70 35.21
N PHE A 92 -1.72 -16.47 34.79
CA PHE A 92 -0.87 -15.58 35.56
C PHE A 92 -1.59 -15.03 36.80
N VAL A 93 -2.80 -14.52 36.62
CA VAL A 93 -3.65 -13.93 37.66
C VAL A 93 -3.93 -14.96 38.76
N ASN A 94 -4.38 -16.17 38.40
CA ASN A 94 -4.70 -17.24 39.35
C ASN A 94 -3.48 -17.73 40.14
N ARG A 95 -2.26 -17.62 39.59
CA ARG A 95 -1.01 -17.96 40.32
C ARG A 95 -0.63 -16.92 41.35
N GLN A 96 -0.98 -15.65 41.14
CA GLN A 96 -0.69 -14.58 42.10
C GLN A 96 -1.77 -14.49 43.18
N TYR A 97 -3.05 -14.60 42.80
CA TYR A 97 -4.16 -14.58 43.74
C TYR A 97 -5.40 -15.32 43.19
N THR A 98 -5.96 -16.23 43.99
CA THR A 98 -7.02 -17.16 43.55
C THR A 98 -8.37 -16.48 43.23
N SER A 99 -8.59 -15.23 43.67
CA SER A 99 -9.88 -14.54 43.49
C SER A 99 -9.71 -13.10 42.93
N PRO A 100 -9.41 -12.95 41.63
CA PRO A 100 -9.23 -11.64 40.99
C PRO A 100 -10.43 -10.70 41.14
N VAL A 101 -11.65 -11.23 41.04
CA VAL A 101 -12.89 -10.45 41.16
C VAL A 101 -12.96 -9.72 42.50
N THR A 102 -12.54 -10.38 43.60
CA THR A 102 -12.59 -9.74 44.93
C THR A 102 -11.54 -8.66 45.15
N LEU A 103 -10.41 -8.74 44.45
CA LEU A 103 -9.30 -7.78 44.60
C LEU A 103 -9.51 -6.54 43.72
N CYS A 104 -10.12 -6.70 42.54
CA CYS A 104 -10.13 -5.69 41.49
C CYS A 104 -11.45 -4.92 41.33
N VAL A 105 -12.45 -5.20 42.18
CA VAL A 105 -13.67 -4.39 42.24
C VAL A 105 -13.39 -3.08 42.99
N PRO A 106 -13.73 -1.90 42.42
CA PRO A 106 -13.57 -0.63 43.11
C PRO A 106 -14.53 -0.58 44.31
N ARG A 107 -14.00 -0.72 45.53
CA ARG A 107 -14.76 -0.45 46.75
C ARG A 107 -14.76 1.07 46.99
N VAL A 108 -15.95 1.63 47.20
CA VAL A 108 -16.18 3.06 47.47
C VAL A 108 -15.60 3.48 48.84
N ASP A 109 -15.25 2.53 49.71
CA ASP A 109 -14.62 2.80 51.01
C ASP A 109 -13.14 2.38 51.02
N LEU A 110 -12.25 3.38 51.05
CA LEU A 110 -10.78 3.27 51.01
C LEU A 110 -10.14 2.82 52.34
N SER A 111 -10.89 2.26 53.27
CA SER A 111 -10.37 1.81 54.56
C SER A 111 -10.49 0.30 54.72
N VAL A 112 -9.36 -0.36 54.47
CA VAL A 112 -8.99 -1.68 55.02
C VAL A 112 -9.67 -2.89 54.37
N SER A 113 -9.16 -3.29 53.19
CA SER A 113 -8.82 -4.71 52.99
C SER A 113 -7.30 -4.79 52.98
N PRO A 114 -6.65 -5.65 53.80
CA PRO A 114 -5.22 -5.85 53.67
C PRO A 114 -4.95 -6.37 52.26
N LEU A 115 -4.06 -5.71 51.51
CA LEU A 115 -3.48 -6.35 50.34
C LEU A 115 -2.97 -7.72 50.83
N PRO A 116 -3.18 -8.81 50.07
CA PRO A 116 -2.50 -10.06 50.39
C PRO A 116 -1.01 -9.73 50.54
N ASN A 117 -0.35 -10.27 51.58
CA ASN A 117 1.05 -9.99 51.96
C ASN A 117 2.10 -10.23 50.85
N GLN A 118 1.65 -10.55 49.63
CA GLN A 118 2.43 -10.96 48.47
C GLN A 118 2.52 -9.90 47.37
N LEU A 119 1.64 -8.86 47.34
CA LEU A 119 1.65 -7.84 46.29
C LEU A 119 1.82 -6.42 46.86
N THR A 120 2.72 -5.65 46.26
CA THR A 120 2.81 -4.19 46.49
C THR A 120 1.64 -3.44 45.82
N LYS A 121 1.44 -2.17 46.19
CA LYS A 121 0.38 -1.33 45.59
C LYS A 121 0.49 -1.24 44.06
N SER A 122 1.72 -1.10 43.52
CA SER A 122 1.94 -1.05 42.07
C SER A 122 1.71 -2.40 41.40
N GLN A 123 2.12 -3.50 42.04
CA GLN A 123 1.84 -4.85 41.54
C GLN A 123 0.35 -5.18 41.53
N ALA A 124 -0.40 -4.76 42.57
CA ALA A 124 -1.85 -4.92 42.63
C ALA A 124 -2.55 -4.10 41.53
N GLN A 125 -2.08 -2.88 41.24
CA GLN A 125 -2.59 -2.08 40.13
C GLN A 125 -2.34 -2.77 38.78
N ILE A 126 -1.13 -3.29 38.53
CA ILE A 126 -0.80 -4.02 37.29
C ILE A 126 -1.64 -5.28 37.16
N TYR A 127 -1.76 -6.05 38.24
CA TYR A 127 -2.56 -7.26 38.31
C TYR A 127 -4.03 -6.98 37.93
N CYS A 128 -4.64 -5.96 38.54
CA CYS A 128 -6.03 -5.64 38.30
C CYS A 128 -6.27 -5.09 36.89
N SER A 129 -5.36 -4.26 36.38
CA SER A 129 -5.46 -3.80 35.01
C SER A 129 -5.32 -4.91 33.97
N LEU A 130 -4.40 -5.87 34.17
CA LEU A 130 -4.26 -7.04 33.30
C LEU A 130 -5.55 -7.87 33.28
N TYR A 131 -6.15 -8.11 34.45
CA TYR A 131 -7.41 -8.82 34.55
C TYR A 131 -8.55 -8.05 33.86
N THR A 132 -8.77 -6.78 34.22
CA THR A 132 -9.85 -5.97 33.68
C THR A 132 -9.73 -5.78 32.17
N SER A 133 -8.53 -5.49 31.65
CA SER A 133 -8.30 -5.38 30.20
C SER A 133 -8.58 -6.71 29.48
N SER A 134 -8.21 -7.85 30.06
CA SER A 134 -8.52 -9.16 29.48
C SER A 134 -10.02 -9.43 29.43
N GLN A 135 -10.76 -9.07 30.48
CA GLN A 135 -12.22 -9.20 30.53
C GLN A 135 -12.91 -8.26 29.53
N GLU A 136 -12.40 -7.04 29.35
CA GLU A 136 -12.89 -6.14 28.29
C GLU A 136 -12.64 -6.74 26.90
N LEU A 137 -11.44 -7.23 26.61
CA LEU A 137 -11.12 -7.82 25.31
C LEU A 137 -11.96 -9.07 25.00
N LEU A 138 -12.29 -9.89 26.00
CA LEU A 138 -13.16 -11.05 25.85
C LEU A 138 -14.56 -10.71 25.32
N LYS A 139 -15.07 -9.50 25.60
CA LYS A 139 -16.36 -9.04 25.06
C LYS A 139 -16.38 -8.98 23.53
N LEU A 140 -15.21 -8.93 22.90
CA LEU A 140 -15.08 -8.95 21.43
C LEU A 140 -15.33 -10.33 20.82
N SER A 141 -15.24 -11.42 21.59
CA SER A 141 -15.39 -12.79 21.06
C SER A 141 -16.64 -13.00 20.19
N PRO A 142 -17.88 -12.70 20.67
CA PRO A 142 -19.08 -12.88 19.86
C PRO A 142 -19.11 -11.99 18.62
N MET A 143 -18.49 -10.80 18.67
CA MET A 143 -18.39 -9.91 17.51
C MET A 143 -17.42 -10.48 16.47
N LEU A 144 -16.26 -10.97 16.91
CA LEU A 144 -15.27 -11.60 16.03
C LEU A 144 -15.83 -12.86 15.36
N ASP A 145 -16.63 -13.66 16.07
CA ASP A 145 -17.35 -14.82 15.51
C ASP A 145 -18.31 -14.40 14.38
N ARG A 146 -19.14 -13.39 14.64
CA ARG A 146 -20.08 -12.86 13.65
C ARG A 146 -19.35 -12.28 12.42
N LEU A 147 -18.26 -11.55 12.63
CA LEU A 147 -17.48 -10.97 11.55
C LEU A 147 -16.75 -12.04 10.73
N LEU A 148 -16.18 -13.04 11.40
CA LEU A 148 -15.52 -14.17 10.74
C LEU A 148 -16.51 -14.94 9.85
N SER A 149 -17.73 -15.20 10.33
CA SER A 149 -18.78 -15.84 9.53
C SER A 149 -19.07 -15.05 8.25
N ARG A 150 -19.20 -13.73 8.34
CA ARG A 150 -19.46 -12.86 7.18
C ARG A 150 -18.28 -12.81 6.21
N ARG A 151 -17.05 -12.83 6.73
CA ARG A 151 -15.83 -12.82 5.90
C ARG A 151 -15.61 -14.16 5.20
N GLY A 152 -16.10 -15.24 5.80
CA GLY A 152 -16.16 -16.56 5.19
C GLY A 152 -17.09 -16.66 3.97
N GLU A 153 -17.84 -15.60 3.63
CA GLU A 153 -18.58 -15.49 2.37
C GLU A 153 -17.73 -14.84 1.26
N LEU A 154 -16.66 -14.11 1.60
CA LEU A 154 -15.81 -13.41 0.65
C LEU A 154 -14.66 -14.29 0.14
N ALA A 155 -14.09 -15.11 1.03
CA ALA A 155 -12.95 -15.96 0.72
C ALA A 155 -12.97 -17.27 1.50
N LEU A 156 -12.30 -18.27 0.93
CA LEU A 156 -12.05 -19.57 1.53
C LEU A 156 -11.26 -19.41 2.82
N VAL A 157 -11.93 -19.63 3.95
CA VAL A 157 -11.28 -19.73 5.25
C VAL A 157 -10.40 -20.97 5.24
N ARG A 158 -9.08 -20.79 5.29
CA ARG A 158 -8.15 -21.92 5.28
C ARG A 158 -8.39 -22.76 6.53
N GLN A 159 -8.37 -24.08 6.35
CA GLN A 159 -8.48 -25.01 7.48
C GLN A 159 -7.31 -24.77 8.44
N LEU A 160 -7.57 -24.94 9.74
CA LEU A 160 -6.49 -24.89 10.73
C LEU A 160 -5.49 -25.98 10.39
N PRO A 161 -4.19 -25.77 10.67
CA PRO A 161 -3.27 -26.89 10.69
C PRO A 161 -3.84 -27.87 11.70
N LEU A 162 -4.32 -29.02 11.21
CA LEU A 162 -4.64 -30.12 12.09
C LEU A 162 -3.38 -30.35 12.92
N VAL A 163 -3.57 -30.50 14.24
CA VAL A 163 -2.48 -30.72 15.21
C VAL A 163 -1.64 -31.96 14.83
N THR A 164 -2.10 -32.75 13.86
CA THR A 164 -1.33 -33.71 13.08
C THR A 164 -1.43 -33.33 11.59
N GLY A 165 -0.36 -32.75 11.03
CA GLY A 165 -0.40 -32.18 9.68
C GLY A 165 -0.91 -33.17 8.61
N GLU A 166 -1.71 -32.65 7.68
CA GLU A 166 -2.28 -33.44 6.59
C GLU A 166 -1.19 -33.82 5.59
N ARG A 167 -1.07 -35.12 5.30
CA ARG A 167 -0.26 -35.61 4.20
C ARG A 167 -1.05 -35.39 2.91
N GLN A 168 -0.66 -34.40 2.10
CA GLN A 168 -1.18 -34.31 0.74
C GLN A 168 -0.59 -35.46 -0.07
N PHE A 169 -1.45 -36.32 -0.65
CA PHE A 169 -1.00 -37.41 -1.50
C PHE A 169 -0.09 -36.87 -2.63
N ASP A 170 1.18 -37.25 -2.59
CA ASP A 170 2.12 -37.04 -3.69
C ASP A 170 2.18 -38.34 -4.50
N PRO A 171 1.92 -38.30 -5.82
CA PRO A 171 1.90 -39.50 -6.66
C PRO A 171 3.29 -40.15 -6.83
N VAL A 172 4.37 -39.45 -6.47
CA VAL A 172 5.77 -39.88 -6.66
C VAL A 172 6.47 -40.19 -5.33
N LEU A 173 6.16 -39.46 -4.25
CA LEU A 173 6.82 -39.64 -2.96
C LEU A 173 6.07 -40.61 -2.04
N SER A 174 6.75 -41.68 -1.60
CA SER A 174 6.25 -42.67 -0.63
C SER A 174 5.99 -42.10 0.77
N ILE A 175 6.51 -40.90 1.06
CA ILE A 175 6.18 -40.10 2.25
C ILE A 175 5.88 -38.69 1.76
N ALA A 176 4.61 -38.36 1.66
CA ALA A 176 4.17 -37.00 1.37
C ALA A 176 4.73 -36.00 2.40
N PRO A 177 5.27 -34.85 1.96
CA PRO A 177 5.70 -33.81 2.88
C PRO A 177 4.50 -33.32 3.70
N ILE A 178 4.70 -33.19 5.01
CA ILE A 178 3.70 -32.60 5.90
C ILE A 178 3.67 -31.10 5.60
N GLN A 179 2.57 -30.61 5.01
CA GLN A 179 2.34 -29.18 4.87
C GLN A 179 1.46 -28.69 6.01
N HIS A 180 1.99 -27.81 6.84
CA HIS A 180 1.20 -27.07 7.82
C HIS A 180 0.58 -25.84 7.12
N PRO A 181 -0.76 -25.71 7.06
CA PRO A 181 -1.37 -24.49 6.56
C PRO A 181 -0.97 -23.30 7.44
N ASN A 182 -0.47 -22.25 6.79
CA ASN A 182 -0.04 -21.02 7.44
C ASN A 182 -1.18 -19.99 7.44
N LEU A 183 -1.71 -19.67 8.63
CA LEU A 183 -2.75 -18.66 8.81
C LEU A 183 -2.29 -17.23 8.47
N SER A 184 -0.99 -17.00 8.27
CA SER A 184 -0.48 -15.72 7.78
C SER A 184 -0.66 -15.55 6.26
N GLN A 185 -1.04 -16.61 5.54
CA GLN A 185 -1.35 -16.52 4.12
C GLN A 185 -2.76 -15.97 3.90
N VAL A 186 -2.90 -15.10 2.90
CA VAL A 186 -4.16 -14.48 2.52
C VAL A 186 -5.17 -15.56 2.10
N ALA A 187 -6.43 -15.40 2.52
CA ALA A 187 -7.52 -16.27 2.09
C ALA A 187 -7.74 -16.16 0.57
N ALA A 188 -7.96 -17.31 -0.07
CA ALA A 188 -8.24 -17.37 -1.51
C ALA A 188 -9.71 -16.94 -1.74
N PRO A 189 -10.00 -15.94 -2.59
CA PRO A 189 -11.37 -15.49 -2.80
C PRO A 189 -12.19 -16.54 -3.57
N PHE A 190 -13.49 -16.64 -3.31
CA PHE A 190 -14.33 -17.66 -3.98
C PHE A 190 -14.50 -17.46 -5.50
N SER A 191 -14.50 -16.20 -5.96
CA SER A 191 -14.80 -15.84 -7.36
C SER A 191 -13.80 -14.84 -7.91
N THR A 192 -12.51 -15.22 -7.98
CA THR A 192 -11.46 -14.34 -8.53
C THR A 192 -10.61 -15.06 -9.56
N GLY A 193 -11.24 -15.37 -10.69
CA GLY A 193 -10.50 -15.47 -11.94
C GLY A 193 -10.53 -14.10 -12.60
N GLU A 194 -9.88 -13.09 -12.00
CA GLU A 194 -9.70 -11.82 -12.68
C GLU A 194 -8.69 -12.05 -13.80
N PRO A 195 -9.10 -11.86 -15.06
CA PRO A 195 -8.19 -11.94 -16.17
C PRO A 195 -7.16 -10.82 -16.01
N ASN A 196 -5.89 -11.14 -16.32
CA ASN A 196 -4.85 -10.14 -16.45
C ASN A 196 -5.08 -9.35 -17.74
N ILE A 197 -6.15 -8.58 -17.75
CA ILE A 197 -6.36 -7.54 -18.73
C ILE A 197 -5.53 -6.37 -18.23
N SER A 198 -4.65 -5.82 -19.06
CA SER A 198 -4.05 -4.52 -18.79
C SER A 198 -5.16 -3.60 -18.26
N THR A 199 -4.94 -3.00 -17.08
CA THR A 199 -5.88 -2.15 -16.31
C THR A 199 -6.50 -0.99 -17.10
N ASP A 200 -6.07 -0.87 -18.34
CA ASP A 200 -6.59 -0.10 -19.44
C ASP A 200 -8.11 -0.23 -19.71
N THR A 201 -8.80 -1.34 -19.38
CA THR A 201 -10.16 -1.60 -19.93
C THR A 201 -11.31 -1.83 -18.93
N LEU A 202 -11.14 -1.59 -17.62
CA LEU A 202 -12.18 -1.93 -16.62
C LEU A 202 -12.78 -0.72 -15.92
N ALA A 203 -13.71 -0.04 -16.60
CA ALA A 203 -14.68 0.84 -15.97
C ALA A 203 -16.09 0.34 -16.31
N THR A 204 -16.70 -0.42 -15.40
CA THR A 204 -18.15 -0.58 -15.38
C THR A 204 -18.62 -0.33 -13.95
N GLU A 205 -19.38 0.76 -13.81
CA GLU A 205 -20.32 1.10 -12.74
C GLU A 205 -20.02 0.59 -11.32
N GLN A 206 -19.60 1.50 -10.44
CA GLN A 206 -20.32 1.85 -9.19
C GLN A 206 -19.43 2.72 -8.28
N GLN A 207 -19.79 4.01 -8.20
CA GLN A 207 -19.74 4.91 -7.04
C GLN A 207 -18.55 4.80 -6.05
N PHE A 208 -17.75 5.88 -6.08
CA PHE A 208 -16.82 6.38 -5.05
C PHE A 208 -15.58 5.53 -4.75
N THR A 209 -14.57 5.64 -5.60
CA THR A 209 -13.28 6.35 -5.37
C THR A 209 -12.51 6.29 -6.70
N GLU A 210 -11.61 7.24 -6.93
CA GLU A 210 -10.89 7.42 -8.19
C GLU A 210 -10.00 6.20 -8.49
N ILE A 211 -10.51 5.24 -9.27
CA ILE A 211 -9.72 4.12 -9.79
C ILE A 211 -9.36 4.44 -11.25
N PHE A 212 -8.16 4.99 -11.36
CA PHE A 212 -7.44 5.40 -12.55
C PHE A 212 -7.34 4.24 -13.56
N SER A 213 -8.14 4.28 -14.62
CA SER A 213 -8.01 3.36 -15.77
C SER A 213 -7.43 4.12 -16.97
N PRO A 214 -6.22 3.78 -17.45
CA PRO A 214 -5.55 4.54 -18.49
C PRO A 214 -6.03 4.30 -19.94
N SER A 215 -7.06 3.51 -20.28
CA SER A 215 -7.58 3.57 -21.66
C SER A 215 -9.03 3.15 -21.86
N VAL A 216 -9.91 4.03 -21.40
CA VAL A 216 -11.18 4.18 -22.10
C VAL A 216 -10.92 5.06 -23.32
N ILE A 217 -11.28 4.57 -24.52
CA ILE A 217 -11.47 5.47 -25.67
C ILE A 217 -12.63 6.38 -25.28
N VAL A 218 -12.32 7.60 -24.88
CA VAL A 218 -13.31 8.56 -24.35
C VAL A 218 -14.34 8.87 -25.45
N ALA A 219 -15.60 9.06 -25.07
CA ALA A 219 -16.71 9.38 -25.96
C ALA A 219 -17.13 8.29 -26.99
N ARG A 220 -16.52 7.11 -27.01
CA ARG A 220 -16.93 6.00 -27.90
C ARG A 220 -17.34 4.76 -27.12
N THR A 221 -18.32 4.02 -27.64
CA THR A 221 -18.69 2.70 -27.11
C THR A 221 -17.56 1.72 -27.44
N ALA A 222 -16.60 1.57 -26.53
CA ALA A 222 -15.50 0.64 -26.70
C ALA A 222 -15.99 -0.80 -26.44
N LYS A 223 -15.62 -1.73 -27.32
CA LYS A 223 -15.81 -3.16 -27.05
C LYS A 223 -14.98 -3.52 -25.82
N THR A 224 -15.62 -4.06 -24.78
CA THR A 224 -14.90 -4.57 -23.61
C THR A 224 -13.96 -5.70 -24.07
N ALA A 225 -12.77 -5.78 -23.48
CA ALA A 225 -11.78 -6.81 -23.83
C ALA A 225 -12.35 -8.22 -23.65
N ILE A 226 -13.29 -8.39 -22.71
CA ILE A 226 -14.05 -9.61 -22.49
C ILE A 226 -15.54 -9.26 -22.51
N ALA A 227 -16.29 -9.94 -23.37
CA ALA A 227 -17.73 -9.75 -23.48
C ALA A 227 -18.43 -10.11 -22.17
N ASN A 228 -19.32 -9.24 -21.69
CA ASN A 228 -20.13 -9.42 -20.49
C ASN A 228 -19.32 -9.66 -19.19
N TYR A 229 -18.03 -9.31 -19.16
CA TYR A 229 -17.25 -9.38 -17.95
C TYR A 229 -17.55 -8.18 -17.05
N THR A 230 -17.97 -8.46 -15.83
CA THR A 230 -18.10 -7.47 -14.75
C THR A 230 -17.01 -7.74 -13.71
N PRO A 231 -16.13 -6.77 -13.41
CA PRO A 231 -15.11 -6.97 -12.40
C PRO A 231 -15.75 -7.18 -11.02
N PRO A 232 -15.16 -8.05 -10.16
CA PRO A 232 -15.72 -8.31 -8.84
C PRO A 232 -15.65 -7.05 -7.98
N LEU A 233 -16.80 -6.66 -7.41
CA LEU A 233 -16.88 -5.52 -6.53
C LEU A 233 -16.10 -5.79 -5.23
N GLN A 234 -15.15 -4.92 -4.93
CA GLN A 234 -14.36 -5.02 -3.71
C GLN A 234 -15.21 -4.69 -2.47
N PRO A 235 -15.01 -5.38 -1.33
CA PRO A 235 -15.81 -5.16 -0.14
C PRO A 235 -15.58 -3.77 0.45
N ALA A 236 -16.65 -3.13 0.92
CA ALA A 236 -16.58 -1.92 1.76
C ALA A 236 -16.74 -2.33 3.23
N ILE A 237 -15.65 -2.21 3.99
CA ILE A 237 -15.59 -2.69 5.37
C ILE A 237 -15.33 -1.52 6.31
N ALA A 238 -16.33 -1.20 7.13
CA ALA A 238 -16.16 -0.33 8.27
C ALA A 238 -16.09 -1.18 9.56
N PRO A 239 -15.19 -0.85 10.50
CA PRO A 239 -15.14 -1.51 11.80
C PRO A 239 -16.40 -1.17 12.62
N PRO A 240 -17.01 -2.14 13.33
CA PRO A 240 -18.17 -1.87 14.19
C PRO A 240 -17.82 -0.91 15.34
N VAL A 241 -18.68 0.08 15.58
CA VAL A 241 -18.48 1.09 16.65
C VAL A 241 -18.31 0.43 18.01
N GLU A 242 -19.12 -0.60 18.32
CA GLU A 242 -19.06 -1.36 19.57
C GLU A 242 -17.68 -2.04 19.78
N ALA A 243 -17.07 -2.56 18.70
CA ALA A 243 -15.76 -3.17 18.79
C ALA A 243 -14.68 -2.10 19.05
N LEU A 244 -14.79 -0.94 18.41
CA LEU A 244 -13.86 0.18 18.61
C LEU A 244 -13.93 0.72 20.04
N THR A 245 -15.13 0.84 20.63
CA THR A 245 -15.26 1.31 22.02
C THR A 245 -14.66 0.32 23.02
N THR A 246 -14.86 -0.99 22.83
CA THR A 246 -14.22 -2.01 23.68
C THR A 246 -12.68 -1.96 23.56
N LEU A 247 -12.15 -1.82 22.35
CA LEU A 247 -10.70 -1.70 22.14
C LEU A 247 -10.13 -0.42 22.74
N ALA A 248 -10.83 0.71 22.61
CA ALA A 248 -10.43 1.99 23.23
C ALA A 248 -10.39 1.89 24.76
N ASN A 249 -11.39 1.27 25.39
CA ASN A 249 -11.43 1.05 26.84
C ASN A 249 -10.25 0.18 27.29
N ALA A 250 -9.97 -0.93 26.59
CA ALA A 250 -8.85 -1.80 26.89
C ALA A 250 -7.50 -1.07 26.75
N LYS A 251 -7.32 -0.26 25.70
CA LYS A 251 -6.14 0.59 25.51
C LYS A 251 -5.97 1.57 26.68
N GLN A 252 -7.03 2.27 27.08
CA GLN A 252 -6.97 3.23 28.18
C GLN A 252 -6.51 2.59 29.49
N ILE A 253 -7.02 1.38 29.81
CA ILE A 253 -6.58 0.61 30.97
C ILE A 253 -5.08 0.28 30.87
N LEU A 254 -4.62 -0.20 29.72
CA LEU A 254 -3.21 -0.58 29.53
C LEU A 254 -2.28 0.63 29.58
N THR A 255 -2.64 1.76 28.99
CA THR A 255 -1.86 3.01 29.05
C THR A 255 -1.70 3.49 30.50
N ALA A 256 -2.76 3.47 31.30
CA ALA A 256 -2.69 3.79 32.73
C ALA A 256 -1.79 2.79 33.51
N THR A 257 -1.73 1.54 33.05
CA THR A 257 -0.93 0.48 33.67
C THR A 257 0.56 0.64 33.43
N GLN A 258 0.95 1.14 32.25
CA GLN A 258 2.36 1.37 31.93
C GLN A 258 3.05 2.29 32.95
N GLN A 259 2.31 3.25 33.51
CA GLN A 259 2.80 4.17 34.56
C GLN A 259 3.08 3.48 35.90
N ALA A 260 2.50 2.30 36.15
CA ALA A 260 2.70 1.52 37.38
C ALA A 260 3.94 0.61 37.32
N PHE A 261 4.57 0.45 36.15
CA PHE A 261 5.80 -0.31 36.00
C PHE A 261 7.04 0.50 36.43
N PRO A 262 8.14 -0.17 36.83
CA PRO A 262 9.40 0.50 37.06
C PRO A 262 9.88 1.25 35.81
N PRO A 263 10.61 2.40 35.95
CA PRO A 263 10.97 3.27 34.84
C PRO A 263 11.90 2.65 33.79
N LYS A 264 12.50 1.50 34.10
CA LYS A 264 13.34 0.74 33.14
C LYS A 264 12.52 -0.07 32.13
N THR A 265 11.24 -0.32 32.41
CA THR A 265 10.36 -1.10 31.54
C THR A 265 9.88 -0.21 30.39
N LYS A 266 10.19 -0.61 29.16
CA LYS A 266 9.71 0.08 27.95
C LYS A 266 8.70 -0.81 27.24
N PHE A 267 7.62 -0.21 26.77
CA PHE A 267 6.62 -0.83 25.93
C PHE A 267 6.73 -0.25 24.52
N THR A 268 6.42 -1.07 23.51
CA THR A 268 6.42 -0.64 22.12
C THR A 268 4.98 -0.45 21.66
N ASP A 269 4.69 0.65 20.97
CA ASP A 269 3.42 0.85 20.29
C ASP A 269 3.48 0.28 18.86
N PRO A 270 2.69 -0.76 18.54
CA PRO A 270 2.60 -1.29 17.19
C PRO A 270 2.10 -0.26 16.16
N HIS A 271 1.29 0.73 16.56
CA HIS A 271 0.78 1.76 15.66
C HIS A 271 1.89 2.70 15.19
N GLU A 272 2.73 3.18 16.10
CA GLU A 272 3.90 4.00 15.75
C GLU A 272 4.85 3.23 14.83
N THR A 273 5.05 1.94 15.12
CA THR A 273 5.88 1.06 14.30
C THR A 273 5.29 0.89 12.90
N ALA A 274 3.97 0.65 12.79
CA ALA A 274 3.28 0.49 11.52
C ALA A 274 3.33 1.78 10.68
N VAL A 275 3.10 2.94 11.29
CA VAL A 275 3.20 4.24 10.61
C VAL A 275 4.63 4.49 10.12
N THR A 276 5.63 4.16 10.93
CA THR A 276 7.05 4.31 10.56
C THR A 276 7.42 3.41 9.38
N LEU A 277 6.99 2.15 9.40
CA LEU A 277 7.22 1.20 8.31
C LEU A 277 6.49 1.62 7.02
N ASP A 278 5.27 2.14 7.15
CA ASP A 278 4.49 2.64 6.02
C ASP A 278 5.16 3.84 5.34
N ARG A 279 5.63 4.81 6.13
CA ARG A 279 6.44 5.92 5.61
C ARG A 279 7.74 5.44 4.97
N PHE A 280 8.44 4.50 5.60
CA PHE A 280 9.65 3.93 5.02
C PHE A 280 9.38 3.23 3.67
N ALA A 281 8.22 2.60 3.52
CA ALA A 281 7.83 1.91 2.30
C ALA A 281 7.46 2.86 1.15
N TYR A 282 6.75 3.96 1.43
CA TYR A 282 6.14 4.78 0.38
C TYR A 282 6.60 6.24 0.34
N ASP A 283 7.07 6.79 1.45
CA ASP A 283 7.47 8.19 1.58
C ASP A 283 8.97 8.38 1.29
N LEU A 284 9.39 9.65 1.31
CA LEU A 284 10.78 10.07 1.31
C LEU A 284 11.45 9.78 2.66
N ASP A 285 12.75 9.50 2.59
CA ASP A 285 13.60 9.52 3.77
C ASP A 285 13.73 10.99 4.26
N PRO A 286 13.46 11.30 5.54
CA PRO A 286 13.55 12.66 6.07
C PRO A 286 14.89 13.35 5.82
N GLN A 287 15.98 12.60 5.71
CA GLN A 287 17.32 13.15 5.42
C GLN A 287 17.47 13.63 3.96
N GLU A 288 16.68 13.12 3.02
CA GLU A 288 16.76 13.51 1.61
C GLU A 288 16.30 14.95 1.40
N SER A 289 15.21 15.36 2.03
CA SER A 289 14.73 16.74 1.95
C SER A 289 15.75 17.73 2.50
N GLN A 290 16.51 17.35 3.54
CA GLN A 290 17.58 18.18 4.10
C GLN A 290 18.78 18.27 3.16
N THR A 291 19.15 17.14 2.53
CA THR A 291 20.27 17.07 1.58
C THR A 291 20.07 18.02 0.40
N TYR A 292 18.84 18.15 -0.09
CA TYR A 292 18.49 18.99 -1.24
C TYR A 292 17.83 20.32 -0.88
N ALA A 293 17.90 20.76 0.38
CA ALA A 293 17.21 21.96 0.87
C ALA A 293 17.46 23.20 0.00
N LYS A 294 18.71 23.44 -0.41
CA LYS A 294 19.08 24.58 -1.28
C LYS A 294 18.36 24.57 -2.64
N PHE A 295 18.15 23.39 -3.22
CA PHE A 295 17.41 23.26 -4.47
C PHE A 295 15.92 23.50 -4.25
N LEU A 296 15.38 22.97 -3.14
CA LEU A 296 13.96 23.08 -2.79
C LEU A 296 13.52 24.50 -2.40
N GLU A 297 14.47 25.40 -2.13
CA GLU A 297 14.20 26.83 -1.96
C GLU A 297 13.86 27.54 -3.29
N LEU A 298 14.17 26.93 -4.44
CA LEU A 298 13.83 27.49 -5.74
C LEU A 298 12.32 27.38 -6.02
N PRO A 299 11.72 28.37 -6.73
CA PRO A 299 10.30 28.34 -7.04
C PRO A 299 9.93 27.16 -7.94
N HIS A 300 8.72 26.62 -7.73
CA HIS A 300 8.16 25.50 -8.49
C HIS A 300 9.08 24.28 -8.59
N THR A 301 9.79 23.99 -7.50
CA THR A 301 10.59 22.78 -7.35
C THR A 301 9.98 21.84 -6.31
N GLY A 302 10.39 20.58 -6.37
CA GLY A 302 10.03 19.62 -5.35
C GLY A 302 10.87 18.36 -5.41
N ILE A 303 10.59 17.48 -4.46
CA ILE A 303 11.20 16.16 -4.31
C ILE A 303 10.09 15.17 -3.99
N PHE A 304 10.14 13.98 -4.57
CA PHE A 304 9.25 12.88 -4.19
C PHE A 304 9.83 11.53 -4.60
N ARG A 305 9.22 10.47 -4.07
CA ARG A 305 9.55 9.09 -4.40
C ARG A 305 8.69 8.60 -5.56
N VAL A 306 9.35 8.15 -6.61
CA VAL A 306 8.71 7.46 -7.73
C VAL A 306 8.67 5.97 -7.43
N LEU A 307 7.46 5.44 -7.24
CA LEU A 307 7.21 4.04 -6.97
C LEU A 307 6.93 3.25 -8.25
N HIS A 308 7.05 1.93 -8.18
CA HIS A 308 6.56 1.04 -9.22
C HIS A 308 5.04 1.16 -9.38
N SER A 309 4.55 1.03 -10.62
CA SER A 309 3.11 1.11 -10.93
C SER A 309 2.28 0.10 -10.13
N SER A 310 2.86 -1.05 -9.79
CA SER A 310 2.25 -2.08 -8.95
C SER A 310 1.96 -1.62 -7.51
N ALA A 311 2.60 -0.56 -7.01
CA ALA A 311 2.29 0.00 -5.69
C ALA A 311 0.93 0.70 -5.66
N TYR A 312 0.51 1.28 -6.80
CA TYR A 312 -0.76 1.99 -6.93
C TYR A 312 -1.90 1.07 -7.39
N GLN A 313 -1.57 -0.12 -7.89
CA GLN A 313 -2.54 -1.09 -8.40
C GLN A 313 -2.84 -2.16 -7.36
N ARG A 314 -4.11 -2.54 -7.24
CA ARG A 314 -4.48 -3.72 -6.47
C ARG A 314 -3.92 -4.97 -7.16
N PRO A 315 -3.24 -5.87 -6.43
CA PRO A 315 -2.86 -7.16 -6.98
C PRO A 315 -4.11 -7.94 -7.43
N LEU A 316 -4.06 -8.52 -8.63
CA LEU A 316 -5.17 -9.33 -9.15
C LEU A 316 -5.51 -10.47 -8.19
N ASN A 317 -6.79 -10.80 -8.13
CA ASN A 317 -7.30 -11.92 -7.31
C ASN A 317 -7.01 -11.78 -5.80
N THR A 318 -6.89 -10.54 -5.32
CA THR A 318 -6.78 -10.25 -3.88
C THR A 318 -7.96 -9.41 -3.41
N LEU A 319 -8.48 -9.70 -2.23
CA LEU A 319 -9.52 -8.86 -1.64
C LEU A 319 -8.89 -7.61 -1.04
N GLN A 320 -9.38 -6.44 -1.42
CA GLN A 320 -9.01 -5.16 -0.83
C GLN A 320 -10.24 -4.47 -0.25
N ASN A 321 -10.10 -3.82 0.90
CA ASN A 321 -11.17 -2.98 1.43
C ASN A 321 -11.20 -1.65 0.68
N ARG A 322 -12.28 -1.35 -0.03
CA ARG A 322 -12.42 -0.09 -0.79
C ARG A 322 -12.58 1.16 0.08
N LEU A 323 -12.86 1.00 1.38
CA LEU A 323 -12.88 2.10 2.34
C LEU A 323 -11.50 2.43 2.92
N GLN A 324 -10.48 1.59 2.66
CA GLN A 324 -9.12 1.89 3.07
C GLN A 324 -8.45 2.80 2.05
N PRO A 325 -7.72 3.82 2.51
CA PRO A 325 -7.13 4.76 1.59
C PRO A 325 -6.02 4.11 0.75
N SER A 326 -6.05 4.37 -0.55
CA SER A 326 -5.05 3.86 -1.49
C SER A 326 -3.66 4.45 -1.23
N VAL A 327 -2.63 3.92 -1.89
CA VAL A 327 -1.27 4.51 -1.77
C VAL A 327 -1.27 5.94 -2.29
N SER A 328 -1.96 6.22 -3.40
CA SER A 328 -2.07 7.58 -3.98
C SER A 328 -2.90 8.54 -3.14
N GLU A 329 -3.83 8.06 -2.31
CA GLU A 329 -4.57 8.92 -1.37
C GLU A 329 -3.74 9.28 -0.14
N ARG A 330 -2.90 8.34 0.34
CA ARG A 330 -2.02 8.57 1.50
C ARG A 330 -0.76 9.35 1.14
N TYR A 331 -0.23 9.11 -0.05
CA TYR A 331 0.98 9.71 -0.60
C TYR A 331 0.65 10.25 -2.00
N PRO A 332 -0.05 11.39 -2.09
CA PRO A 332 -0.48 11.97 -3.36
C PRO A 332 0.70 12.44 -4.20
N PHE A 333 0.50 12.44 -5.52
CA PHE A 333 1.48 12.96 -6.45
C PHE A 333 1.67 14.48 -6.27
N PRO A 334 2.89 15.01 -6.48
CA PRO A 334 3.14 16.44 -6.37
C PRO A 334 2.31 17.24 -7.36
N LEU A 335 1.84 18.43 -6.95
CA LEU A 335 1.13 19.34 -7.84
C LEU A 335 2.11 20.11 -8.74
N LEU A 336 1.73 20.32 -9.99
CA LEU A 336 2.51 21.04 -11.00
C LEU A 336 2.20 22.55 -11.06
N GLY A 337 1.25 23.01 -10.25
CA GLY A 337 0.84 24.40 -10.17
C GLY A 337 -0.08 24.63 -8.97
N ASP A 338 -0.58 25.86 -8.86
CA ASP A 338 -1.55 26.21 -7.83
C ASP A 338 -2.88 25.48 -8.08
N ALA A 339 -3.52 25.03 -7.00
CA ALA A 339 -4.79 24.33 -7.07
C ALA A 339 -5.89 25.26 -7.62
N GLN A 340 -6.53 24.89 -8.74
CA GLN A 340 -7.58 25.69 -9.38
C GLN A 340 -8.94 24.99 -9.30
N GLY A 341 -9.57 25.08 -8.12
CA GLY A 341 -10.87 24.47 -7.88
C GLY A 341 -10.78 22.94 -7.86
N GLU A 342 -11.53 22.26 -8.74
CA GLU A 342 -11.55 20.80 -8.83
C GLU A 342 -10.42 20.21 -9.69
N PHE A 343 -9.75 21.01 -10.52
CA PHE A 343 -8.64 20.57 -11.37
C PHE A 343 -7.27 20.91 -10.77
N ASN A 344 -6.52 19.85 -10.46
CA ASN A 344 -5.20 19.95 -9.85
C ASN A 344 -4.18 19.14 -10.66
N PRO A 345 -3.45 19.77 -11.59
CA PRO A 345 -2.49 19.05 -12.42
C PRO A 345 -1.35 18.50 -11.55
N SER A 346 -1.01 17.23 -11.72
CA SER A 346 -0.06 16.54 -10.85
C SER A 346 1.03 15.79 -11.62
N LEU A 347 2.18 15.61 -10.99
CA LEU A 347 3.28 14.82 -11.53
C LEU A 347 3.08 13.36 -11.16
N ALA A 348 2.14 12.70 -11.85
CA ALA A 348 1.81 11.30 -11.66
C ALA A 348 2.91 10.33 -12.16
N LEU A 349 4.18 10.62 -11.89
CA LEU A 349 5.32 9.83 -12.35
C LEU A 349 5.39 8.50 -11.60
N GLN A 350 5.54 7.41 -12.36
CA GLN A 350 5.65 6.04 -11.87
C GLN A 350 6.68 5.25 -12.68
N LEU A 351 7.15 4.14 -12.13
CA LEU A 351 8.00 3.17 -12.84
C LEU A 351 7.15 2.04 -13.42
N VAL A 352 7.17 1.91 -14.74
CA VAL A 352 6.57 0.80 -15.47
C VAL A 352 7.70 -0.03 -16.05
N GLY A 353 7.97 -1.18 -15.43
CA GLY A 353 9.24 -1.89 -15.63
C GLY A 353 10.41 -1.00 -15.21
N ASP A 354 11.39 -0.83 -16.09
CA ASP A 354 12.55 0.03 -15.87
C ASP A 354 12.40 1.43 -16.51
N ARG A 355 11.17 1.88 -16.81
CA ARG A 355 10.90 3.16 -17.48
C ARG A 355 10.11 4.10 -16.60
N PHE A 356 10.53 5.36 -16.55
CA PHE A 356 9.70 6.45 -16.06
C PHE A 356 8.55 6.70 -17.02
N GLN A 357 7.32 6.78 -16.51
CA GLN A 357 6.10 7.10 -17.25
C GLN A 357 5.16 7.91 -16.36
N LEU A 358 4.40 8.83 -16.92
CA LEU A 358 3.30 9.48 -16.19
C LEU A 358 2.07 8.58 -16.23
N GLY A 359 1.36 8.48 -15.10
CA GLY A 359 0.03 7.89 -15.01
C GLY A 359 -0.97 8.85 -15.63
N HIS A 360 -1.50 8.51 -16.80
CA HIS A 360 -2.48 9.34 -17.52
C HIS A 360 -3.91 8.95 -17.15
N GLN A 361 -4.78 9.94 -16.95
CA GLN A 361 -6.23 9.75 -16.87
C GLN A 361 -6.91 10.20 -18.17
N GLY A 362 -7.94 9.47 -18.62
CA GLY A 362 -8.74 9.88 -19.78
C GLY A 362 -7.91 10.14 -21.05
N VAL A 363 -7.86 11.40 -21.49
CA VAL A 363 -7.09 11.85 -22.67
C VAL A 363 -5.77 12.52 -22.34
N ASP A 364 -5.35 12.52 -21.08
CA ASP A 364 -4.04 13.01 -20.67
C ASP A 364 -2.93 12.29 -21.44
N TYR A 365 -1.92 13.04 -21.82
CA TYR A 365 -0.72 12.46 -22.39
C TYR A 365 0.48 13.32 -22.07
N SER A 366 1.62 12.67 -22.10
CA SER A 366 2.91 13.31 -21.92
C SER A 366 3.89 12.69 -22.87
N PHE A 367 4.96 13.42 -23.10
CA PHE A 367 6.12 12.89 -23.77
C PHE A 367 7.37 13.40 -23.07
N MET A 368 8.39 12.55 -23.04
CA MET A 368 9.61 12.81 -22.31
C MET A 368 10.85 12.39 -23.09
N LEU A 369 11.95 13.08 -22.79
CA LEU A 369 13.26 12.81 -23.36
C LEU A 369 14.31 12.85 -22.25
N ASP A 370 15.22 11.88 -22.28
CA ASP A 370 16.44 11.91 -21.48
C ASP A 370 17.44 12.91 -22.10
N VAL A 371 17.79 13.95 -21.34
CA VAL A 371 18.79 14.96 -21.75
C VAL A 371 20.19 14.67 -21.17
N GLY A 372 20.34 13.54 -20.48
CA GLY A 372 21.59 13.06 -19.88
C GLY A 372 21.91 13.76 -18.56
N ASP A 373 23.20 13.85 -18.25
CA ASP A 373 23.70 14.46 -17.02
C ASP A 373 23.74 15.99 -17.11
N VAL A 374 22.55 16.62 -17.09
CA VAL A 374 22.38 18.08 -17.06
C VAL A 374 21.75 18.49 -15.73
N PRO A 375 22.36 19.33 -14.89
CA PRO A 375 21.75 19.81 -13.65
C PRO A 375 20.44 20.57 -13.89
N LEU A 376 19.45 20.40 -13.00
CA LEU A 376 18.12 21.03 -13.14
C LEU A 376 18.18 22.56 -13.07
N GLU A 377 19.20 23.11 -12.44
CA GLU A 377 19.45 24.55 -12.30
C GLU A 377 19.87 25.19 -13.62
N GLN A 378 20.47 24.42 -14.52
CA GLN A 378 20.89 24.88 -15.85
C GLN A 378 19.78 24.83 -16.89
N LEU A 379 18.64 24.22 -16.55
CA LEU A 379 17.45 24.20 -17.39
C LEU A 379 16.55 25.39 -17.08
N ASP A 380 16.12 26.07 -18.14
CA ASP A 380 15.21 27.21 -18.08
C ASP A 380 14.02 27.01 -19.04
N GLY A 381 13.02 27.88 -18.95
CA GLY A 381 11.84 27.81 -19.83
C GLY A 381 12.12 28.00 -21.32
N LYS A 382 13.34 28.43 -21.70
CA LYS A 382 13.79 28.58 -23.09
C LYS A 382 14.61 27.38 -23.59
N LEU A 383 14.98 26.46 -22.69
CA LEU A 383 15.72 25.23 -22.96
C LEU A 383 17.02 25.47 -23.76
N GLN A 384 17.80 26.50 -23.41
CA GLN A 384 19.00 26.87 -24.18
C GLN A 384 20.07 25.76 -24.22
N THR A 385 20.14 24.95 -23.16
CA THR A 385 21.07 23.83 -23.00
C THR A 385 20.66 22.58 -23.77
N VAL A 386 19.44 22.52 -24.32
CA VAL A 386 18.91 21.39 -25.08
C VAL A 386 19.16 21.59 -26.58
N ALA A 387 19.44 20.50 -27.31
CA ALA A 387 19.66 20.53 -28.75
C ALA A 387 18.52 21.23 -29.51
N SER A 388 18.86 22.03 -30.53
CA SER A 388 17.90 22.91 -31.20
C SER A 388 16.65 22.21 -31.76
N PRO A 389 16.73 21.03 -32.42
CA PRO A 389 15.53 20.32 -32.92
C PRO A 389 14.57 19.92 -31.79
N THR A 390 15.11 19.37 -30.70
CA THR A 390 14.36 18.97 -29.52
C THR A 390 13.72 20.17 -28.83
N ARG A 391 14.51 21.24 -28.60
CA ARG A 391 14.01 22.50 -28.03
C ARG A 391 12.83 23.06 -28.83
N GLN A 392 12.96 23.11 -30.16
CA GLN A 392 11.90 23.62 -31.03
C GLN A 392 10.63 22.78 -30.93
N PHE A 393 10.76 21.45 -30.85
CA PHE A 393 9.61 20.57 -30.67
C PHE A 393 8.91 20.80 -29.32
N PHE A 394 9.65 20.79 -28.21
CA PHE A 394 9.06 20.93 -26.87
C PHE A 394 8.39 22.30 -26.66
N LEU A 395 8.91 23.38 -27.24
CA LEU A 395 8.34 24.71 -27.09
C LEU A 395 7.18 24.99 -28.06
N ASN A 396 7.24 24.45 -29.28
CA ASN A 396 6.28 24.80 -30.34
C ASN A 396 5.24 23.72 -30.64
N TYR A 397 5.32 22.54 -30.04
CA TYR A 397 4.30 21.51 -30.22
C TYR A 397 2.90 22.06 -29.86
N GLN A 398 1.93 21.79 -30.72
CA GLN A 398 0.54 22.24 -30.57
C GLN A 398 -0.35 21.02 -30.45
N PRO A 399 -1.03 20.84 -29.31
CA PRO A 399 -1.95 19.72 -29.13
C PRO A 399 -3.16 19.84 -30.07
N PRO A 400 -3.66 18.72 -30.61
CA PRO A 400 -4.92 18.71 -31.36
C PRO A 400 -6.09 19.29 -30.55
N LYS A 401 -7.03 19.95 -31.24
CA LYS A 401 -8.22 20.56 -30.61
C LYS A 401 -9.46 19.65 -30.62
N GLN A 402 -9.40 18.52 -31.31
CA GLN A 402 -10.47 17.53 -31.39
C GLN A 402 -10.19 16.39 -30.41
N LEU A 403 -11.20 15.97 -29.65
CA LEU A 403 -11.05 14.92 -28.64
C LEU A 403 -10.48 13.62 -29.21
N ASP A 404 -10.97 13.19 -30.38
CA ASP A 404 -10.50 11.96 -31.01
C ASP A 404 -9.07 12.08 -31.54
N ALA A 405 -8.69 13.24 -32.06
CA ALA A 405 -7.33 13.51 -32.45
C ALA A 405 -6.37 13.48 -31.25
N LEU A 406 -6.80 13.97 -30.07
CA LEU A 406 -6.04 13.85 -28.82
C LEU A 406 -5.79 12.39 -28.44
N GLN A 407 -6.80 11.53 -28.57
CA GLN A 407 -6.67 10.10 -28.29
C GLN A 407 -5.73 9.39 -29.26
N VAL A 408 -5.75 9.76 -30.55
CA VAL A 408 -4.82 9.24 -31.56
C VAL A 408 -3.39 9.68 -31.23
N GLU A 409 -3.20 10.95 -30.89
CA GLU A 409 -1.89 11.52 -30.56
C GLU A 409 -1.30 10.89 -29.30
N ARG A 410 -2.12 10.67 -28.28
CA ARG A 410 -1.74 9.92 -27.07
C ARG A 410 -1.19 8.53 -27.41
N ARG A 411 -1.88 7.77 -28.26
CA ARG A 411 -1.40 6.45 -28.72
C ARG A 411 -0.10 6.55 -29.50
N ARG A 412 0.09 7.63 -30.26
CA ARG A 412 1.34 7.88 -31.00
C ARG A 412 2.55 7.95 -30.07
N PHE A 413 2.45 8.70 -28.97
CA PHE A 413 3.54 8.80 -27.98
C PHE A 413 3.73 7.52 -27.16
N LEU A 414 2.65 6.78 -26.86
CA LEU A 414 2.74 5.50 -26.13
C LEU A 414 3.40 4.41 -26.97
N THR A 415 3.07 4.33 -28.27
CA THR A 415 3.51 3.24 -29.15
C THR A 415 4.77 3.56 -29.96
N GLY A 416 5.14 4.84 -30.07
CA GLY A 416 6.25 5.27 -30.92
C GLY A 416 5.97 5.19 -32.42
N LYS A 417 4.71 4.95 -32.83
CA LYS A 417 4.33 4.87 -34.25
C LYS A 417 4.33 6.26 -34.90
N ASP A 418 4.61 6.33 -36.20
CA ASP A 418 4.51 7.54 -37.04
C ASP A 418 5.27 8.78 -36.53
N GLN A 419 6.42 8.59 -35.88
CA GLN A 419 7.23 9.69 -35.33
C GLN A 419 8.21 10.31 -36.34
N ASN A 420 7.67 10.92 -37.40
CA ASN A 420 8.47 11.65 -38.39
C ASN A 420 8.65 13.13 -38.02
N TRP A 421 9.23 13.40 -36.84
CA TRP A 421 9.37 14.75 -36.29
C TRP A 421 10.71 15.45 -36.64
N ASN A 422 11.44 14.94 -37.63
CA ASN A 422 12.80 15.40 -37.98
C ASN A 422 13.77 15.40 -36.78
N GLN A 423 13.64 14.41 -35.89
CA GLN A 423 14.53 14.23 -34.74
C GLN A 423 15.41 12.98 -34.91
N SER A 424 16.60 13.04 -34.33
CA SER A 424 17.54 11.90 -34.29
C SER A 424 17.08 10.78 -33.35
N GLN A 425 16.16 11.07 -32.43
CA GLN A 425 15.66 10.14 -31.43
C GLN A 425 14.14 10.22 -31.35
N ALA A 426 13.49 9.06 -31.17
CA ALA A 426 12.06 8.98 -30.92
C ALA A 426 11.72 9.59 -29.54
N ILE A 427 10.72 10.48 -29.50
CA ILE A 427 10.20 11.03 -28.25
C ILE A 427 8.99 10.20 -27.84
N LEU A 428 9.08 9.53 -26.70
CA LEU A 428 8.07 8.59 -26.24
C LEU A 428 7.36 9.12 -24.99
N ALA A 429 6.25 8.47 -24.63
CA ALA A 429 5.53 8.75 -23.37
C ALA A 429 6.33 8.37 -22.11
N GLY A 430 7.43 7.64 -22.26
CA GLY A 430 8.31 7.22 -21.18
C GLY A 430 9.76 7.12 -21.60
N ALA A 431 10.67 7.18 -20.64
CA ALA A 431 12.12 7.05 -20.82
C ALA A 431 12.70 6.00 -19.87
N THR A 432 13.81 5.37 -20.24
CA THR A 432 14.51 4.42 -19.34
C THR A 432 15.00 5.15 -18.10
N ALA A 433 14.78 4.57 -16.92
CA ALA A 433 15.17 5.15 -15.65
C ALA A 433 16.66 4.95 -15.39
N GLU A 434 17.42 6.05 -15.35
CA GLU A 434 18.86 6.10 -15.18
C GLU A 434 19.20 7.09 -14.07
N LEU A 435 20.14 6.69 -13.20
CA LEU A 435 20.54 7.51 -12.05
C LEU A 435 21.39 8.68 -12.53
N ASN A 436 21.21 9.86 -11.91
CA ASN A 436 21.87 11.12 -12.26
C ASN A 436 21.54 11.64 -13.66
N HIS A 437 20.52 11.10 -14.32
CA HIS A 437 20.02 11.63 -15.57
C HIS A 437 18.85 12.56 -15.33
N THR A 438 18.75 13.56 -16.21
CA THR A 438 17.70 14.56 -16.22
C THR A 438 16.80 14.32 -17.41
N TYR A 439 15.49 14.41 -17.15
CA TYR A 439 14.45 14.15 -18.12
C TYR A 439 13.64 15.42 -18.32
N LEU A 440 13.47 15.79 -19.58
CA LEU A 440 12.57 16.85 -19.99
C LEU A 440 11.20 16.26 -20.31
N VAL A 441 10.14 16.82 -19.75
CA VAL A 441 8.76 16.33 -19.91
C VAL A 441 7.85 17.48 -20.30
N ARG A 442 6.99 17.26 -21.29
CA ARG A 442 5.79 18.08 -21.50
C ARG A 442 4.57 17.26 -21.12
N SER A 443 3.81 17.75 -20.15
CA SER A 443 2.63 17.07 -19.60
C SER A 443 1.39 17.86 -19.97
N LEU A 444 0.45 17.20 -20.67
CA LEU A 444 -0.85 17.74 -21.02
C LEU A 444 -1.93 16.99 -20.25
N GLN A 445 -2.66 17.73 -19.41
CA GLN A 445 -3.69 17.18 -18.53
C GLN A 445 -5.03 17.88 -18.76
N PHE A 446 -6.11 17.12 -18.73
CA PHE A 446 -7.47 17.55 -19.05
C PHE A 446 -8.46 17.07 -18.01
N HIS A 447 -9.29 17.97 -17.49
CA HIS A 447 -10.43 17.61 -16.65
C HIS A 447 -11.66 17.32 -17.52
N ILE A 448 -11.85 16.05 -17.89
CA ILE A 448 -13.00 15.65 -18.72
C ILE A 448 -14.20 15.37 -17.81
N PRO A 449 -15.37 15.99 -18.04
CA PRO A 449 -16.60 15.67 -17.35
C PRO A 449 -16.98 14.18 -17.48
N LYS A 450 -17.51 13.61 -16.39
CA LYS A 450 -17.88 12.18 -16.33
C LYS A 450 -18.87 11.77 -17.42
N THR A 451 -19.76 12.67 -17.83
CA THR A 451 -20.74 12.46 -18.91
C THR A 451 -20.07 12.09 -20.23
N ILE A 452 -18.97 12.75 -20.59
CA ILE A 452 -18.18 12.48 -21.79
C ILE A 452 -17.29 11.24 -21.61
N ALA A 453 -16.74 11.06 -20.41
CA ALA A 453 -15.88 9.91 -20.07
C ALA A 453 -16.59 8.55 -20.22
N ILE A 454 -17.90 8.48 -19.96
CA ILE A 454 -18.69 7.25 -19.97
C ILE A 454 -19.14 6.84 -21.40
N GLY A 455 -18.96 7.73 -22.40
CA GLY A 455 -19.30 7.41 -23.80
C GLY A 455 -20.81 7.21 -24.03
N GLN A 456 -21.66 7.88 -23.24
CA GLN A 456 -23.09 7.89 -23.49
C GLN A 456 -23.36 8.56 -24.85
N PRO A 457 -24.19 7.95 -25.72
CA PRO A 457 -24.51 8.55 -27.01
C PRO A 457 -25.21 9.89 -26.79
N ILE A 458 -24.60 10.97 -27.28
CA ILE A 458 -25.15 12.32 -27.18
C ILE A 458 -26.32 12.43 -28.15
N SER A 459 -27.51 12.73 -27.64
CA SER A 459 -28.66 13.02 -28.50
C SER A 459 -28.49 14.39 -29.17
N GLN A 460 -28.95 14.56 -30.42
CA GLN A 460 -28.88 15.84 -31.14
C GLN A 460 -29.38 17.07 -30.36
N PRO A 461 -30.48 17.02 -29.57
CA PRO A 461 -30.93 18.17 -28.79
C PRO A 461 -30.03 18.53 -27.60
N GLU A 462 -29.20 17.61 -27.11
CA GLU A 462 -28.29 17.85 -25.97
C GLU A 462 -26.92 18.40 -26.41
N ARG A 463 -26.60 18.33 -27.71
CA ARG A 463 -25.30 18.75 -28.27
C ARG A 463 -24.87 20.18 -27.88
N PRO A 464 -25.74 21.21 -27.87
CA PRO A 464 -25.36 22.56 -27.45
C PRO A 464 -24.89 22.60 -25.98
N TYR A 465 -25.56 21.86 -25.10
CA TYR A 465 -25.19 21.75 -23.68
C TYR A 465 -23.82 21.08 -23.50
N TYR A 466 -23.50 20.08 -24.31
CA TYR A 466 -22.17 19.45 -24.31
C TYR A 466 -21.07 20.38 -24.85
N LEU A 467 -21.35 21.16 -25.90
CA LEU A 467 -20.40 22.15 -26.44
C LEU A 467 -20.10 23.24 -25.41
N ASP A 468 -21.09 23.69 -24.64
CA ASP A 468 -20.89 24.63 -23.54
C ASP A 468 -20.03 24.00 -22.42
N GLN A 469 -20.20 22.71 -22.12
CA GLN A 469 -19.34 21.99 -21.17
C GLN A 469 -17.89 21.86 -21.66
N LEU A 470 -17.66 21.68 -22.97
CA LEU A 470 -16.30 21.61 -23.53
C LEU A 470 -15.53 22.92 -23.36
N GLN A 471 -16.20 24.06 -23.52
CA GLN A 471 -15.59 25.37 -23.34
C GLN A 471 -15.15 25.62 -21.88
N GLN A 472 -15.73 24.86 -20.94
CA GLN A 472 -15.42 24.92 -19.51
C GLN A 472 -14.40 23.84 -19.07
N ILE A 473 -13.89 23.02 -19.98
CA ILE A 473 -12.86 22.03 -19.66
C ILE A 473 -11.61 22.75 -19.18
N GLN A 474 -11.26 22.49 -17.93
CA GLN A 474 -9.98 22.91 -17.37
C GLN A 474 -8.88 21.99 -17.91
N SER A 475 -7.77 22.59 -18.32
CA SER A 475 -6.62 21.86 -18.86
C SER A 475 -5.31 22.55 -18.49
N SER A 476 -4.22 21.81 -18.58
CA SER A 476 -2.87 22.28 -18.28
C SER A 476 -1.90 21.76 -19.32
N ASP A 477 -0.97 22.61 -19.75
CA ASP A 477 0.20 22.24 -20.56
C ASP A 477 1.45 22.74 -19.83
N THR A 478 2.13 21.80 -19.18
CA THR A 478 3.28 22.11 -18.32
C THR A 478 4.55 21.50 -18.89
N LEU A 479 5.55 22.34 -19.08
CA LEU A 479 6.92 21.94 -19.37
C LEU A 479 7.69 21.86 -18.05
N LEU A 480 8.20 20.67 -17.73
CA LEU A 480 8.94 20.41 -16.50
C LEU A 480 10.18 19.56 -16.79
N ALA A 481 11.12 19.57 -15.85
CA ALA A 481 12.21 18.64 -15.84
C ALA A 481 12.29 17.93 -14.49
N PHE A 482 12.75 16.68 -14.50
CA PHE A 482 13.05 15.96 -13.29
C PHE A 482 14.37 15.22 -13.42
N ARG A 483 15.05 14.99 -12.29
CA ARG A 483 16.33 14.30 -12.22
C ARG A 483 16.27 13.19 -11.19
N ALA A 484 16.67 11.98 -11.56
CA ALA A 484 16.77 10.87 -10.65
C ALA A 484 18.05 10.99 -9.82
N VAL A 485 17.93 11.18 -8.51
CA VAL A 485 19.09 11.47 -7.64
C VAL A 485 19.46 10.32 -6.71
N ARG A 486 18.55 9.36 -6.51
CA ARG A 486 18.80 8.15 -5.72
C ARG A 486 17.98 6.98 -6.25
N ARG A 487 18.58 5.80 -6.31
CA ARG A 487 17.88 4.52 -6.47
C ARG A 487 17.88 3.77 -5.15
N ARG A 488 16.73 3.28 -4.71
CA ARG A 488 16.57 2.50 -3.48
C ARG A 488 16.67 1.01 -3.73
N SER A 489 16.83 0.23 -2.65
CA SER A 489 16.94 -1.23 -2.69
C SER A 489 15.69 -1.93 -3.21
N ASP A 490 14.53 -1.28 -3.10
CA ASP A 490 13.25 -1.77 -3.62
C ASP A 490 13.03 -1.44 -5.11
N GLY A 491 14.01 -0.79 -5.77
CA GLY A 491 13.91 -0.39 -7.17
C GLY A 491 13.29 0.99 -7.40
N SER A 492 12.69 1.61 -6.36
CA SER A 492 12.12 2.95 -6.45
C SER A 492 13.21 4.03 -6.59
N TYR A 493 12.83 5.20 -7.11
CA TYR A 493 13.73 6.33 -7.27
C TYR A 493 13.27 7.52 -6.42
N THR A 494 14.23 8.27 -5.86
CA THR A 494 13.98 9.64 -5.43
C THR A 494 14.29 10.57 -6.60
N VAL A 495 13.36 11.45 -6.93
CA VAL A 495 13.53 12.44 -8.00
C VAL A 495 13.38 13.85 -7.46
N LEU A 496 14.23 14.75 -7.96
CA LEU A 496 14.03 16.19 -7.89
C LEU A 496 13.28 16.62 -9.13
N TRP A 497 12.37 17.57 -9.03
CA TRP A 497 11.64 18.10 -10.18
C TRP A 497 11.51 19.62 -10.11
N ARG A 498 11.32 20.22 -11.29
CA ARG A 498 11.12 21.66 -11.46
C ARG A 498 10.21 21.94 -12.64
N VAL A 499 9.23 22.81 -12.45
CA VAL A 499 8.46 23.38 -13.57
C VAL A 499 9.30 24.45 -14.24
N LEU A 500 9.50 24.31 -15.55
CA LEU A 500 10.32 25.22 -16.36
C LEU A 500 9.47 26.28 -17.05
N ASN A 501 8.27 25.91 -17.50
CA ASN A 501 7.34 26.82 -18.16
C ASN A 501 5.90 26.29 -18.11
N GLN A 502 4.93 27.20 -18.06
CA GLN A 502 3.52 26.89 -18.28
C GLN A 502 3.13 27.44 -19.66
N LEU A 503 2.71 26.54 -20.54
CA LEU A 503 2.32 26.87 -21.91
C LEU A 503 0.81 27.15 -21.97
N PRO A 504 0.31 27.78 -23.05
CA PRO A 504 -1.12 28.05 -23.19
C PRO A 504 -1.93 26.76 -23.04
N ALA A 505 -2.93 26.80 -22.17
CA ALA A 505 -3.77 25.64 -21.87
C ALA A 505 -4.49 25.13 -23.13
N PRO A 506 -4.48 23.81 -23.40
CA PRO A 506 -5.07 23.24 -24.60
C PRO A 506 -6.59 23.27 -24.55
N GLN A 507 -7.23 23.65 -25.65
CA GLN A 507 -8.69 23.71 -25.74
C GLN A 507 -9.24 22.54 -26.57
N ILE A 508 -10.30 21.91 -26.05
CA ILE A 508 -11.09 20.93 -26.78
C ILE A 508 -12.29 21.66 -27.35
N VAL A 509 -12.38 21.72 -28.69
CA VAL A 509 -13.43 22.48 -29.39
C VAL A 509 -14.55 21.57 -29.88
N ASP A 510 -14.30 20.27 -30.02
CA ASP A 510 -15.26 19.32 -30.58
C ASP A 510 -15.09 17.89 -30.02
N VAL A 511 -16.21 17.17 -29.87
CA VAL A 511 -16.32 15.76 -29.43
C VAL A 511 -16.64 14.81 -30.59
N GLU A 512 -16.93 15.35 -31.79
CA GLU A 512 -17.55 14.75 -33.01
C GLU A 512 -18.99 15.19 -33.26
#